data_AF-A0A929DGV5-F1
#
_entry.id   AF-A0A929DGV5-F1
#
_cell.length_a   1.000
_cell.length_b   1.000
_cell.length_c   1.000
_cell.angle_alpha   90.00
_cell.angle_beta   90.00
_cell.angle_gamma   90.00
#
_symmetry.space_group_name_H-M   'P 1'
#
loop_
_entity.id
_entity.type
_entity.pdbx_description
1 polymer ?
#
loop_
_entity_poly.entity_id
_entity_poly.type
_entity_poly.pdbx_seq_one_letter_code
_entity_poly.pdbx_strand_id
1 'polypeptide(L)'
;GEKMLAPAESYGEKRNSENPELYAIFPYRMFGVGKPDLDIARRTFSARTHKVTGGWQQSAIQSAYLGLADEAADMVTQNFSVVPEHYRFPAMWGPNYDWTPDQCHGTVAMTALQRMLIQCDDEKIYLFPAWPEDWDVDFKLYAPFNTIIEGSYKQGEIVNIRIDPEYRRDDVEIMF
;
A
#
# COMPACT_ATOMS: atom_id res chain seq x y z
N GLY A 1 -17.47 -6.14 22.76
CA GLY A 1 -17.08 -5.88 21.37
C GLY A 1 -15.57 -5.84 21.28
N GLU A 2 -15.01 -6.02 20.10
CA GLU A 2 -13.57 -5.92 19.86
C GLU A 2 -13.12 -4.46 19.74
N LYS A 3 -11.87 -4.16 20.13
CA LYS A 3 -11.29 -2.81 20.04
C LYS A 3 -10.90 -2.51 18.59
N MET A 4 -11.37 -1.38 18.06
CA MET A 4 -11.12 -0.89 16.69
C MET A 4 -10.85 0.61 16.70
N LEU A 5 -10.35 1.14 15.58
CA LEU A 5 -10.10 2.57 15.40
C LEU A 5 -11.43 3.29 15.12
N ALA A 6 -11.57 4.47 15.70
CA ALA A 6 -12.65 5.39 15.38
C ALA A 6 -12.19 6.37 14.29
N PRO A 7 -13.10 6.86 13.43
CA PRO A 7 -12.75 7.80 12.37
C PRO A 7 -12.32 9.17 12.88
N ALA A 8 -12.86 9.59 14.04
CA ALA A 8 -12.52 10.82 14.73
C ALA A 8 -13.08 10.78 16.16
N GLU A 9 -12.68 11.74 17.00
CA GLU A 9 -13.32 11.98 18.30
C GLU A 9 -14.79 12.39 18.16
N SER A 10 -15.10 13.19 17.13
CA SER A 10 -16.46 13.53 16.72
C SER A 10 -16.55 13.63 15.19
N TYR A 11 -17.64 13.16 14.60
CA TYR A 11 -17.86 13.20 13.16
C TYR A 11 -19.34 13.39 12.83
N GLY A 12 -19.61 14.13 11.75
CA GLY A 12 -20.96 14.38 11.25
C GLY A 12 -21.46 13.27 10.35
N GLU A 13 -22.50 13.59 9.57
CA GLU A 13 -23.08 12.65 8.61
C GLU A 13 -22.08 12.27 7.50
N LYS A 14 -22.01 10.98 7.20
CA LYS A 14 -21.19 10.44 6.11
C LYS A 14 -21.76 10.86 4.76
N ARG A 15 -20.93 11.47 3.91
CA ARG A 15 -21.34 11.95 2.56
C ARG A 15 -20.67 11.23 1.39
N ASN A 16 -19.60 10.48 1.66
CA ASN A 16 -18.80 9.77 0.67
C ASN A 16 -18.66 8.29 1.01
N SER A 17 -18.15 7.52 0.06
CA SER A 17 -17.80 6.11 0.26
C SER A 17 -16.41 5.92 0.90
N GLU A 18 -16.06 6.74 1.89
CA GLU A 18 -14.75 6.71 2.57
C GLU A 18 -14.77 5.81 3.82
N ASN A 19 -13.59 5.34 4.22
CA ASN A 19 -13.37 4.67 5.52
C ASN A 19 -12.39 5.51 6.35
N PRO A 20 -12.83 6.63 6.95
CA PRO A 20 -11.96 7.57 7.66
C PRO A 20 -11.25 6.95 8.88
N GLU A 21 -11.80 5.88 9.47
CA GLU A 21 -11.14 5.09 10.51
C GLU A 21 -9.80 4.47 10.07
N LEU A 22 -9.59 4.35 8.76
CA LEU A 22 -8.36 3.82 8.18
C LEU A 22 -7.32 4.92 7.85
N TYR A 23 -7.64 6.20 8.08
CA TYR A 23 -6.67 7.29 7.88
C TYR A 23 -5.48 7.21 8.81
N ALA A 24 -5.68 6.62 9.99
CA ALA A 24 -4.60 6.29 10.91
C ALA A 24 -3.61 5.25 10.34
N ILE A 25 -4.01 4.44 9.36
CA ILE A 25 -3.11 3.53 8.61
C ILE A 25 -2.48 4.30 7.44
N PHE A 26 -3.30 4.88 6.57
CA PHE A 26 -2.84 5.74 5.48
C PHE A 26 -3.87 6.86 5.27
N PRO A 27 -3.45 8.15 5.24
CA PRO A 27 -2.08 8.60 5.02
C PRO A 27 -1.21 8.83 6.27
N TYR A 28 -1.75 8.75 7.49
CA TYR A 28 -1.02 9.17 8.69
C TYR A 28 0.03 8.17 9.18
N ARG A 29 -0.07 6.89 8.80
CA ARG A 29 0.92 5.84 9.15
C ARG A 29 1.17 5.72 10.66
N MET A 30 0.12 5.93 11.45
CA MET A 30 0.15 5.69 12.90
C MET A 30 0.10 4.20 13.22
N PHE A 31 -0.49 3.40 12.32
CA PHE A 31 -0.55 1.94 12.42
C PHE A 31 -0.05 1.30 11.12
N GLY A 32 0.62 0.16 11.25
CA GLY A 32 1.16 -0.60 10.12
C GLY A 32 2.18 -1.63 10.58
N VAL A 33 2.79 -2.32 9.61
CA VAL A 33 3.88 -3.25 9.86
C VAL A 33 5.00 -2.56 10.64
N GLY A 34 5.58 -3.28 11.61
CA GLY A 34 6.63 -2.76 12.49
C GLY A 34 6.15 -1.83 13.61
N LYS A 35 4.84 -1.55 13.72
CA LYS A 35 4.27 -0.67 14.77
C LYS A 35 3.44 -1.46 15.79
N PRO A 36 3.32 -0.94 17.04
CA PRO A 36 2.40 -1.48 18.03
C PRO A 36 0.95 -1.51 17.53
N ASP A 37 0.13 -2.36 18.14
CA ASP A 37 -1.32 -2.42 17.91
C ASP A 37 -1.75 -2.71 16.45
N LEU A 38 -0.87 -3.32 15.64
CA LEU A 38 -1.17 -3.73 14.26
C LEU A 38 -2.46 -4.56 14.15
N ASP A 39 -2.75 -5.44 15.12
CA ASP A 39 -3.96 -6.25 15.14
C ASP A 39 -5.25 -5.43 15.29
N ILE A 40 -5.19 -4.26 15.96
CA ILE A 40 -6.33 -3.33 16.03
C ILE A 40 -6.59 -2.76 14.63
N ALA A 41 -5.54 -2.37 13.92
CA ALA A 41 -5.64 -1.82 12.59
C ALA A 41 -6.13 -2.85 11.56
N ARG A 42 -5.63 -4.10 11.61
CA ARG A 42 -6.10 -5.22 10.79
C ARG A 42 -7.58 -5.54 11.03
N ARG A 43 -8.02 -5.58 12.29
CA ARG A 43 -9.45 -5.75 12.62
C ARG A 43 -10.31 -4.61 12.09
N THR A 44 -9.87 -3.36 12.27
CA THR A 44 -10.57 -2.18 11.75
C THR A 44 -10.70 -2.26 10.23
N PHE A 45 -9.61 -2.61 9.54
CA PHE A 45 -9.61 -2.80 8.09
C PHE A 45 -10.58 -3.91 7.67
N SER A 46 -10.58 -5.06 8.33
CA SER A 46 -11.52 -6.15 8.04
C SER A 46 -12.99 -5.76 8.27
N ALA A 47 -13.26 -4.95 9.30
CA ALA A 47 -14.59 -4.46 9.64
C ALA A 47 -15.06 -3.25 8.82
N ARG A 48 -14.19 -2.64 7.99
CA ARG A 48 -14.48 -1.43 7.23
C ARG A 48 -15.74 -1.56 6.38
N THR A 49 -16.44 -0.45 6.20
CA THR A 49 -17.72 -0.44 5.47
C THR A 49 -17.50 -0.64 3.97
N HIS A 50 -16.59 0.11 3.35
CA HIS A 50 -16.32 0.03 1.92
C HIS A 50 -15.12 -0.87 1.65
N LYS A 51 -15.35 -2.06 1.11
CA LYS A 51 -14.30 -3.07 0.88
C LYS A 51 -13.73 -3.10 -0.53
N VAL A 52 -14.04 -2.09 -1.34
CA VAL A 52 -13.65 -2.00 -2.76
C VAL A 52 -12.30 -1.29 -2.94
N THR A 53 -11.73 -1.43 -4.13
CA THR A 53 -10.55 -0.70 -4.63
C THR A 53 -10.90 0.00 -5.96
N GLY A 54 -10.02 0.90 -6.41
CA GLY A 54 -10.17 1.67 -7.65
C GLY A 54 -10.60 3.13 -7.42
N GLY A 55 -10.26 4.01 -8.35
CA GLY A 55 -10.46 5.45 -8.19
C GLY A 55 -9.68 5.97 -6.99
N TRP A 56 -10.30 6.79 -6.14
CA TRP A 56 -9.67 7.32 -4.92
C TRP A 56 -9.70 6.37 -3.72
N GLN A 57 -10.30 5.18 -3.82
CA GLN A 57 -10.38 4.24 -2.70
C GLN A 57 -8.98 3.73 -2.31
N GLN A 58 -8.62 3.86 -1.03
CA GLN A 58 -7.26 3.63 -0.54
C GLN A 58 -7.02 2.21 0.00
N SER A 59 -7.97 1.28 -0.16
CA SER A 59 -7.91 -0.07 0.40
C SER A 59 -6.61 -0.80 0.04
N ALA A 60 -6.13 -0.68 -1.20
CA ALA A 60 -4.89 -1.33 -1.66
C ALA A 60 -3.64 -0.80 -0.94
N ILE A 61 -3.59 0.51 -0.66
CA ILE A 61 -2.48 1.12 0.06
C ILE A 61 -2.52 0.66 1.52
N GLN A 62 -3.73 0.65 2.11
CA GLN A 62 -3.94 0.27 3.49
C GLN A 62 -3.61 -1.21 3.74
N SER A 63 -4.02 -2.13 2.86
CA SER A 63 -3.66 -3.55 2.98
C SER A 63 -2.15 -3.76 2.90
N ALA A 64 -1.45 -3.01 2.04
CA ALA A 64 0.01 -3.04 1.98
C ALA A 64 0.64 -2.60 3.32
N TYR A 65 0.22 -1.47 3.90
CA TYR A 65 0.71 -1.03 5.22
C TYR A 65 0.39 -2.00 6.35
N LEU A 66 -0.62 -2.86 6.21
CA LEU A 66 -1.00 -3.85 7.19
C LEU A 66 -0.29 -5.20 7.02
N GLY A 67 0.55 -5.36 5.99
CA GLY A 67 1.21 -6.62 5.69
C GLY A 67 0.26 -7.71 5.19
N LEU A 68 -0.85 -7.32 4.57
CA LEU A 68 -1.82 -8.25 4.01
C LEU A 68 -1.46 -8.49 2.54
N ALA A 69 -0.42 -9.30 2.31
CA ALA A 69 0.21 -9.49 0.99
C ALA A 69 -0.81 -9.92 -0.08
N ASP A 70 -1.60 -10.97 0.19
CA ASP A 70 -2.59 -11.49 -0.75
C ASP A 70 -3.65 -10.44 -1.11
N GLU A 71 -4.23 -9.77 -0.10
CA GLU A 71 -5.25 -8.75 -0.34
C GLU A 71 -4.69 -7.52 -1.07
N ALA A 72 -3.44 -7.13 -0.78
CA ALA A 72 -2.77 -6.05 -1.50
C ALA A 72 -2.50 -6.42 -2.95
N ALA A 73 -2.00 -7.63 -3.19
CA ALA A 73 -1.72 -8.16 -4.53
C ALA A 73 -2.99 -8.26 -5.37
N ASP A 74 -4.08 -8.79 -4.81
CA ASP A 74 -5.38 -8.86 -5.48
C ASP A 74 -5.87 -7.48 -5.90
N MET A 75 -5.86 -6.51 -4.98
CA MET A 75 -6.36 -5.15 -5.27
C MET A 75 -5.47 -4.39 -6.26
N VAL A 76 -4.15 -4.54 -6.15
CA VAL A 76 -3.19 -3.94 -7.09
C VAL A 76 -3.36 -4.55 -8.49
N THR A 77 -3.48 -5.87 -8.58
CA THR A 77 -3.72 -6.58 -9.84
C THR A 77 -5.03 -6.16 -10.46
N GLN A 78 -6.11 -6.08 -9.67
CA GLN A 78 -7.41 -5.59 -10.11
C GLN A 78 -7.29 -4.18 -10.71
N ASN A 79 -6.63 -3.26 -10.02
CA ASN A 79 -6.48 -1.88 -10.48
C ASN A 79 -5.70 -1.79 -11.81
N PHE A 80 -4.54 -2.46 -11.91
CA PHE A 80 -3.75 -2.44 -13.15
C PHE A 80 -4.41 -3.18 -14.32
N SER A 81 -5.34 -4.10 -14.04
CA SER A 81 -6.05 -4.86 -15.08
C SER A 81 -7.24 -4.10 -15.67
N VAL A 82 -7.63 -2.94 -15.13
CA VAL A 82 -8.70 -2.14 -15.71
C VAL A 82 -8.21 -1.50 -17.01
N VAL A 83 -8.80 -1.90 -18.14
CA VAL A 83 -8.56 -1.30 -19.45
C VAL A 83 -9.86 -0.70 -19.96
N PRO A 84 -9.97 0.64 -20.06
CA PRO A 84 -11.20 1.27 -20.54
C PRO A 84 -11.40 1.06 -22.04
N GLU A 85 -12.61 0.67 -22.45
CA GLU A 85 -12.95 0.45 -23.86
C GLU A 85 -13.10 1.76 -24.66
N HIS A 86 -13.37 2.88 -23.98
CA HIS A 86 -13.76 4.14 -24.60
C HIS A 86 -12.61 5.12 -24.81
N TYR A 87 -11.41 4.81 -24.30
CA TYR A 87 -10.26 5.71 -24.40
C TYR A 87 -9.14 5.12 -25.24
N ARG A 88 -8.42 5.99 -25.93
CA ARG A 88 -7.32 5.61 -26.82
C ARG A 88 -6.15 4.95 -26.07
N PHE A 89 -5.90 5.35 -24.82
CA PHE A 89 -4.75 4.91 -24.05
C PHE A 89 -5.19 3.95 -22.94
N PRO A 90 -4.53 2.78 -22.77
CA PRO A 90 -4.94 1.77 -21.78
C PRO A 90 -4.93 2.26 -20.32
N ALA A 91 -4.05 3.20 -19.99
CA ALA A 91 -3.91 3.77 -18.64
C ALA A 91 -4.68 5.10 -18.45
N MET A 92 -5.71 5.34 -19.27
CA MET A 92 -6.56 6.54 -19.19
C MET A 92 -7.89 6.18 -18.52
N TRP A 93 -7.89 5.89 -17.22
CA TRP A 93 -9.07 5.37 -16.49
C TRP A 93 -10.22 6.37 -16.32
N GLY A 94 -11.38 5.84 -15.94
CA GLY A 94 -12.53 6.59 -15.42
C GLY A 94 -13.78 6.59 -16.30
N PRO A 95 -14.78 7.42 -15.95
CA PRO A 95 -14.88 8.12 -14.68
C PRO A 95 -15.31 7.13 -13.58
N ASN A 96 -14.44 6.86 -12.59
CA ASN A 96 -14.84 6.05 -11.43
C ASN A 96 -15.71 6.91 -10.51
N TYR A 97 -15.05 7.72 -9.67
CA TYR A 97 -15.71 8.70 -8.80
C TYR A 97 -15.42 10.16 -9.21
N ASP A 98 -14.39 10.36 -10.04
CA ASP A 98 -13.87 11.66 -10.47
C ASP A 98 -13.95 11.83 -12.00
N TRP A 99 -13.28 12.86 -12.52
CA TRP A 99 -13.18 13.16 -13.95
C TRP A 99 -12.22 12.23 -14.70
N THR A 100 -12.21 12.32 -16.04
CA THR A 100 -11.32 11.57 -16.93
C THR A 100 -10.17 12.46 -17.45
N PRO A 101 -8.89 12.03 -17.39
CA PRO A 101 -8.43 10.76 -16.83
C PRO A 101 -8.49 10.73 -15.31
N ASP A 102 -8.93 9.61 -14.76
CA ASP A 102 -8.89 9.34 -13.34
C ASP A 102 -7.43 9.07 -12.92
N GLN A 103 -6.80 10.10 -12.35
CA GLN A 103 -5.42 10.01 -11.86
C GLN A 103 -5.34 9.33 -10.49
N CYS A 104 -6.43 9.32 -9.72
CA CYS A 104 -6.49 8.70 -8.40
C CYS A 104 -6.31 7.19 -8.52
N HIS A 105 -6.96 6.57 -9.51
CA HIS A 105 -6.87 5.13 -9.75
C HIS A 105 -5.42 4.65 -9.91
N GLY A 106 -4.69 5.25 -10.85
CA GLY A 106 -3.28 4.91 -11.08
C GLY A 106 -2.38 5.26 -9.90
N THR A 107 -2.65 6.38 -9.22
CA THR A 107 -1.86 6.80 -8.05
C THR A 107 -2.02 5.82 -6.89
N VAL A 108 -3.24 5.32 -6.63
CA VAL A 108 -3.50 4.30 -5.62
C VAL A 108 -2.76 3.01 -5.96
N ALA A 109 -2.88 2.53 -7.21
CA ALA A 109 -2.23 1.30 -7.65
C ALA A 109 -0.71 1.36 -7.51
N MET A 110 -0.09 2.42 -8.02
CA MET A 110 1.37 2.62 -7.93
C MET A 110 1.86 2.82 -6.50
N THR A 111 1.10 3.55 -5.67
CA THR A 111 1.44 3.73 -4.26
C THR A 111 1.39 2.40 -3.53
N ALA A 112 0.30 1.64 -3.68
CA ALA A 112 0.14 0.34 -3.04
C ALA A 112 1.26 -0.64 -3.45
N LEU A 113 1.54 -0.77 -4.76
CA LEU A 113 2.61 -1.63 -5.27
C LEU A 113 3.98 -1.29 -4.66
N GLN A 114 4.31 0.00 -4.57
CA GLN A 114 5.55 0.43 -3.92
C GLN A 114 5.54 0.15 -2.42
N ARG A 115 4.40 0.29 -1.72
CA ARG A 115 4.29 -0.01 -0.28
C ARG A 115 4.24 -1.49 0.05
N MET A 116 3.90 -2.35 -0.90
CA MET A 116 4.10 -3.79 -0.78
C MET A 116 5.59 -4.15 -0.75
N LEU A 117 6.41 -3.41 -1.51
CA LEU A 117 7.87 -3.62 -1.59
C LEU A 117 8.65 -2.91 -0.49
N ILE A 118 8.33 -1.65 -0.19
CA ILE A 118 9.09 -0.83 0.76
C ILE A 118 8.21 0.06 1.62
N GLN A 119 8.39 -0.06 2.93
CA GLN A 119 7.84 0.86 3.93
C GLN A 119 8.96 1.45 4.77
N CYS A 120 8.80 2.69 5.19
CA CYS A 120 9.81 3.38 5.99
C CYS A 120 9.12 3.99 7.20
N ASP A 121 9.70 3.76 8.38
CA ASP A 121 9.26 4.32 9.64
C ASP A 121 10.46 4.92 10.37
N ASP A 122 10.52 6.25 10.42
CA ASP A 122 11.71 7.00 10.78
C ASP A 122 12.95 6.48 10.03
N GLU A 123 13.96 6.00 10.75
CA GLU A 123 15.20 5.45 10.18
C GLU A 123 15.02 4.04 9.62
N LYS A 124 14.04 3.27 10.12
CA LYS A 124 13.80 1.87 9.73
C LYS A 124 13.22 1.76 8.33
N ILE A 125 13.67 0.73 7.63
CA ILE A 125 13.23 0.39 6.27
C ILE A 125 12.80 -1.07 6.27
N TYR A 126 11.51 -1.30 6.03
CA TYR A 126 10.93 -2.62 5.86
C TYR A 126 10.89 -2.97 4.38
N LEU A 127 11.54 -4.06 4.00
CA LEU A 127 11.58 -4.60 2.64
C LEU A 127 10.68 -5.84 2.53
N PHE A 128 9.90 -5.89 1.46
CA PHE A 128 8.85 -6.89 1.21
C PHE A 128 7.77 -7.00 2.32
N PRO A 129 7.34 -5.91 2.98
CA PRO A 129 6.38 -5.99 4.10
C PRO A 129 5.00 -6.53 3.74
N ALA A 130 4.62 -6.55 2.45
CA ALA A 130 3.38 -7.14 1.97
C ALA A 130 3.55 -7.70 0.55
N TRP A 131 4.69 -8.32 0.26
CA TRP A 131 5.00 -8.85 -1.07
C TRP A 131 4.65 -10.34 -1.15
N PRO A 132 3.89 -10.80 -2.16
CA PRO A 132 3.68 -12.23 -2.39
C PRO A 132 5.00 -12.94 -2.71
N GLU A 133 5.30 -14.05 -2.02
CA GLU A 133 6.53 -14.81 -2.22
C GLU A 133 6.64 -15.45 -3.61
N ASP A 134 5.53 -15.61 -4.31
CA ASP A 134 5.50 -16.16 -5.67
C ASP A 134 5.69 -15.09 -6.77
N TRP A 135 5.77 -13.81 -6.41
CA TRP A 135 5.95 -12.71 -7.36
C TRP A 135 7.42 -12.36 -7.59
N ASP A 136 7.87 -12.60 -8.81
CA ASP A 136 9.17 -12.13 -9.30
C ASP A 136 9.19 -10.59 -9.44
N VAL A 137 10.29 -9.95 -9.01
CA VAL A 137 10.46 -8.49 -9.14
C VAL A 137 11.91 -8.08 -9.30
N ASP A 138 12.13 -7.06 -10.13
CA ASP A 138 13.33 -6.24 -10.14
C ASP A 138 12.89 -4.80 -9.83
N PHE A 139 13.52 -4.17 -8.85
CA PHE A 139 13.11 -2.83 -8.41
C PHE A 139 14.29 -1.95 -8.06
N LYS A 140 14.03 -0.64 -8.15
CA LYS A 140 14.91 0.42 -7.67
C LYS A 140 14.06 1.54 -7.11
N LEU A 141 14.06 1.71 -5.79
CA LEU A 141 13.16 2.63 -5.07
C LEU A 141 13.96 3.55 -4.16
N TYR A 142 13.43 4.75 -3.97
CA TYR A 142 13.94 5.73 -3.00
C TYR A 142 13.32 5.51 -1.63
N ALA A 143 14.16 5.60 -0.60
CA ALA A 143 13.80 5.66 0.81
C ALA A 143 14.27 7.00 1.42
N PRO A 144 13.75 7.41 2.60
CA PRO A 144 14.21 8.59 3.31
C PRO A 144 15.72 8.63 3.55
N PHE A 145 16.23 9.83 3.86
CA PHE A 145 17.67 10.10 4.06
C PHE A 145 18.53 9.75 2.84
N ASN A 146 18.06 10.15 1.66
CA ASN A 146 18.77 10.00 0.38
C ASN A 146 19.26 8.57 0.13
N THR A 147 18.39 7.59 0.40
CA THR A 147 18.73 6.17 0.28
C THR A 147 18.05 5.55 -0.92
N ILE A 148 18.80 4.74 -1.66
CA ILE A 148 18.33 3.99 -2.82
C ILE A 148 18.47 2.51 -2.49
N ILE A 149 17.39 1.77 -2.73
CA ILE A 149 17.40 0.32 -2.62
C ILE A 149 17.11 -0.25 -4.00
N GLU A 150 18.05 -1.05 -4.48
CA GLU A 150 17.95 -1.77 -5.74
C GLU A 150 18.03 -3.26 -5.43
N GLY A 151 17.11 -4.06 -5.96
CA GLY A 151 17.06 -5.48 -5.63
C GLY A 151 16.30 -6.31 -6.65
N SER A 152 16.53 -7.60 -6.57
CA SER A 152 15.90 -8.63 -7.40
C SER A 152 15.46 -9.79 -6.52
N TYR A 153 14.21 -10.20 -6.65
CA TYR A 153 13.61 -11.35 -5.99
C TYR A 153 12.97 -12.23 -7.05
N LYS A 154 13.38 -13.51 -7.11
CA LYS A 154 12.98 -14.44 -8.16
C LYS A 154 12.78 -15.83 -7.56
N GLN A 155 11.72 -16.52 -7.98
CA GLN A 155 11.47 -17.92 -7.63
C GLN A 155 11.52 -18.19 -6.12
N GLY A 156 10.99 -17.28 -5.30
CA GLY A 156 10.99 -17.42 -3.85
C GLY A 156 12.27 -16.94 -3.15
N GLU A 157 13.30 -16.51 -3.88
CA GLU A 157 14.61 -16.16 -3.32
C GLU A 157 15.06 -14.74 -3.67
N ILE A 158 15.74 -14.09 -2.71
CA ILE A 158 16.41 -12.81 -2.95
C ILE A 158 17.70 -13.08 -3.72
N VAL A 159 17.74 -12.62 -4.97
CA VAL A 159 18.91 -12.77 -5.86
C VAL A 159 19.97 -11.73 -5.55
N ASN A 160 19.57 -10.46 -5.36
CA ASN A 160 20.47 -9.40 -4.94
C ASN A 160 19.73 -8.26 -4.23
N ILE A 161 20.43 -7.58 -3.32
CA ILE A 161 20.02 -6.29 -2.73
C ILE A 161 21.25 -5.40 -2.60
N ARG A 162 21.16 -4.20 -3.17
CA ARG A 162 22.11 -3.11 -3.03
C ARG A 162 21.42 -1.93 -2.35
N ILE A 163 22.08 -1.39 -1.32
CA ILE A 163 21.61 -0.24 -0.56
C ILE A 163 22.67 0.86 -0.69
N ASP A 164 22.26 2.04 -1.11
CA ASP A 164 23.13 3.19 -1.27
C ASP A 164 22.56 4.37 -0.48
N PRO A 165 23.27 4.91 0.52
CA PRO A 165 24.61 4.54 0.96
C PRO A 165 24.65 3.24 1.79
N GLU A 166 25.75 2.48 1.72
CA GLU A 166 25.90 1.14 2.32
C GLU A 166 25.63 1.09 3.83
N TYR A 167 25.95 2.16 4.57
CA TYR A 167 25.73 2.20 6.03
C TYR A 167 24.26 2.09 6.43
N ARG A 168 23.33 2.41 5.52
CA ARG A 168 21.88 2.26 5.76
C ARG A 168 21.42 0.81 5.73
N ARG A 169 22.30 -0.15 5.39
CA ARG A 169 21.97 -1.58 5.43
C ARG A 169 21.51 -2.04 6.81
N ASP A 170 22.06 -1.46 7.88
CA ASP A 170 21.70 -1.81 9.26
C ASP A 170 20.26 -1.35 9.63
N ASP A 171 19.67 -0.47 8.82
CA ASP A 171 18.30 -0.01 8.99
C ASP A 171 17.27 -0.85 8.23
N VAL A 172 17.72 -1.76 7.37
CA VAL A 172 16.85 -2.59 6.52
C VAL A 172 16.48 -3.90 7.22
N GLU A 173 15.17 -4.19 7.25
CA GLU A 173 14.59 -5.42 7.75
C GLU A 173 13.75 -6.08 6.65
N ILE A 174 13.89 -7.39 6.46
CA ILE A 174 13.19 -8.17 5.44
C ILE A 174 12.00 -8.88 6.09
N MET A 175 10.80 -8.74 5.51
CA MET A 175 9.53 -8.91 6.23
C MET A 175 8.54 -9.91 5.60
N PHE A 176 9.01 -10.93 4.86
CA PHE A 176 8.12 -11.98 4.27
C PHE A 176 7.13 -12.55 5.30
#